data_AF-A0A2S2PPJ3-F1
#
_entry.id   AF-A0A2S2PPJ3-F1
#
_cell.length_a   1.000
_cell.length_b   1.000
_cell.length_c   1.000
_cell.angle_alpha   90.00
_cell.angle_beta   90.00
_cell.angle_gamma   90.00
#
_symmetry.space_group_name_H-M   'P 1'
#
loop_
_entity.id
_entity.type
_entity.pdbx_description
1 polymer ?
#
loop_
_entity_poly.entity_id
_entity_poly.type
_entity_poly.pdbx_seq_one_letter_code
_entity_poly.pdbx_strand_id
1 'polypeptide(L)'
;DYMHCILIGVTKKLLMFWTGGIKPHSQNLPKFLISAIDSKLNKLRLYIPQDFQRGPNENSRKHPLHDASRWKATELRQCLLYTGMVVFHNILEKKVYNHFIVLCVAIRIMSTDNISEEYILFAKKLLIYFVSQFAEIYGNTFMSHNIHIM
;
A
#
# COMPACT_ATOMS: atom_id res chain seq x y z
N ASP A 1 -4.26 -9.83 13.72
CA ASP A 1 -4.27 -8.39 14.05
C ASP A 1 -4.04 -7.55 12.79
N TYR A 2 -4.79 -6.45 12.62
CA TYR A 2 -4.83 -5.59 11.40
C TYR A 2 -3.44 -5.05 11.04
N MET A 3 -2.69 -4.58 12.05
CA MET A 3 -1.37 -4.01 11.86
C MET A 3 -0.40 -5.03 11.26
N HIS A 4 -0.43 -6.26 11.77
CA HIS A 4 0.49 -7.32 11.35
C HIS A 4 0.09 -7.94 10.00
N CYS A 5 -1.21 -8.19 9.79
CA CYS A 5 -1.68 -8.84 8.57
C CYS A 5 -1.69 -7.88 7.38
N ILE A 6 -2.37 -6.74 7.51
CA ILE A 6 -2.63 -5.83 6.37
C ILE A 6 -1.46 -4.88 6.15
N LEU A 7 -0.99 -4.21 7.20
CA LEU A 7 0.04 -3.17 7.04
C LEU A 7 1.41 -3.81 6.84
N ILE A 8 1.92 -4.50 7.86
CA ILE A 8 3.27 -5.11 7.83
C ILE A 8 3.31 -6.31 6.87
N GLY A 9 2.22 -7.06 6.77
CA GLY A 9 2.13 -8.24 5.91
C GLY A 9 1.90 -7.89 4.45
N VAL A 10 0.70 -7.43 4.09
CA VAL A 10 0.32 -7.23 2.68
C VAL A 10 0.88 -5.92 2.11
N THR A 11 0.62 -4.78 2.73
CA THR A 11 0.97 -3.46 2.20
C THR A 11 2.48 -3.32 2.00
N LYS A 12 3.26 -3.70 3.01
CA LYS A 12 4.73 -3.68 2.93
C LYS A 12 5.24 -4.58 1.80
N LYS A 13 4.64 -5.76 1.62
CA LYS A 13 5.00 -6.70 0.56
C LYS A 13 4.75 -6.13 -0.82
N LEU A 14 3.61 -5.46 -1.03
CA LEU A 14 3.33 -4.74 -2.27
C LEU A 14 4.43 -3.70 -2.57
N LEU A 15 4.78 -2.87 -1.59
CA LEU A 15 5.85 -1.87 -1.76
C LEU A 15 7.19 -2.52 -2.09
N MET A 16 7.53 -3.66 -1.45
CA MET A 16 8.78 -4.39 -1.70
C MET A 16 8.85 -5.00 -3.10
N PHE A 17 7.73 -5.38 -3.71
CA PHE A 17 7.71 -5.79 -5.12
C PHE A 17 8.11 -4.63 -6.03
N TRP A 18 7.59 -3.44 -5.78
CA TRP A 18 7.79 -2.27 -6.63
C TRP A 18 9.17 -1.64 -6.46
N THR A 19 9.78 -1.76 -5.29
CA THR A 19 11.08 -1.12 -4.97
C THR A 19 12.28 -2.04 -5.17
N GLY A 20 12.05 -3.28 -5.60
CA GLY A 20 13.12 -4.27 -5.81
C GLY A 20 13.63 -4.91 -4.52
N GLY A 21 12.89 -4.81 -3.41
CA GLY A 21 13.17 -5.54 -2.18
C GLY A 21 13.00 -7.06 -2.33
N ILE A 22 12.28 -7.50 -3.37
CA ILE A 22 12.12 -8.90 -3.77
C ILE A 22 12.83 -9.09 -5.13
N LYS A 23 13.97 -9.79 -5.12
CA LYS A 23 14.87 -9.97 -6.28
C LYS A 23 14.24 -10.82 -7.39
N PRO A 24 14.71 -10.61 -8.64
CA PRO A 24 14.00 -9.75 -9.59
C PRO A 24 12.54 -10.20 -9.76
N HIS A 25 11.62 -9.26 -9.57
CA HIS A 25 10.19 -9.48 -9.73
C HIS A 25 9.67 -8.69 -10.93
N SER A 26 8.66 -9.21 -11.64
CA SER A 26 8.07 -8.57 -12.83
C SER A 26 7.47 -7.19 -12.54
N GLN A 27 7.03 -6.98 -11.31
CA GLN A 27 6.42 -5.71 -10.85
C GLN A 27 7.44 -4.71 -10.29
N ASN A 28 8.75 -4.98 -10.41
CA ASN A 28 9.79 -4.08 -9.94
C ASN A 28 9.88 -2.83 -10.84
N LEU A 29 9.85 -1.66 -10.23
CA LEU A 29 9.93 -0.41 -10.96
C LEU A 29 11.38 -0.05 -11.30
N PRO A 30 11.63 0.50 -12.50
CA PRO A 30 12.89 1.18 -12.80
C PRO A 30 13.18 2.29 -11.78
N LYS A 31 14.47 2.51 -11.50
CA LYS A 31 14.94 3.52 -10.52
C LYS A 31 14.39 4.94 -10.76
N PHE A 32 14.18 5.33 -12.03
CA PHE A 32 13.66 6.65 -12.36
C PHE A 32 12.19 6.82 -11.95
N LEU A 33 11.36 5.76 -12.03
CA LEU A 33 9.98 5.79 -11.54
C LEU A 33 9.92 5.83 -10.02
N ILE A 34 10.80 5.12 -9.32
CA ILE A 34 10.95 5.21 -7.86
C ILE A 34 11.29 6.65 -7.47
N SER A 35 12.24 7.28 -8.17
CA SER A 35 12.63 8.67 -7.94
C SER A 35 11.47 9.66 -8.19
N ALA A 36 10.61 9.38 -9.18
CA ALA A 36 9.41 10.16 -9.43
C ALA A 36 8.38 10.04 -8.28
N ILE A 37 8.22 8.83 -7.70
CA ILE A 37 7.39 8.63 -6.51
C ILE A 37 7.97 9.41 -5.32
N ASP A 38 9.28 9.35 -5.10
CA ASP A 38 9.96 10.09 -4.03
C ASP A 38 9.74 11.61 -4.18
N SER A 39 9.81 12.14 -5.40
CA SER A 39 9.50 13.54 -5.69
C SER A 39 8.04 13.88 -5.33
N LYS A 40 7.07 13.03 -5.69
CA LYS A 40 5.66 13.22 -5.32
C LYS A 40 5.45 13.17 -3.81
N LEU A 41 6.05 12.21 -3.10
CA LEU A 41 5.98 12.10 -1.64
C LEU A 41 6.54 13.35 -0.96
N ASN A 42 7.68 13.85 -1.44
CA ASN A 42 8.29 15.09 -0.93
C ASN A 42 7.39 16.31 -1.12
N LYS A 43 6.71 16.44 -2.27
CA LYS A 43 5.74 17.52 -2.51
C LYS A 43 4.51 17.40 -1.61
N LEU A 44 3.99 16.18 -1.42
CA LEU A 44 2.83 15.92 -0.57
C LEU A 44 3.09 16.24 0.91
N ARG A 45 4.35 16.21 1.35
CA ARG A 45 4.73 16.49 2.75
C ARG A 45 4.13 17.77 3.30
N LEU A 46 4.05 18.82 2.47
CA LEU A 46 3.55 20.14 2.85
C LEU A 46 2.05 20.13 3.19
N TYR A 47 1.33 19.11 2.75
CA TYR A 47 -0.12 18.97 2.89
C TYR A 47 -0.53 17.91 3.92
N ILE A 48 0.41 17.33 4.67
CA ILE A 48 0.12 16.33 5.72
C ILE A 48 -0.11 17.06 7.05
N PRO A 49 -1.32 16.97 7.63
CA PRO A 49 -1.65 17.58 8.93
C PRO A 49 -0.73 17.13 10.06
N GLN A 50 -0.68 17.91 11.14
CA GLN A 50 0.09 17.55 12.34
C GLN A 50 -0.52 16.38 13.12
N ASP A 51 -1.82 16.12 12.96
CA ASP A 51 -2.55 15.02 13.62
C ASP A 51 -2.11 13.63 13.17
N PHE A 52 -1.45 13.53 12.01
CA PHE A 52 -0.78 12.29 11.65
C PHE A 52 0.40 12.09 12.59
N GLN A 53 0.39 10.95 13.29
CA GLN A 53 1.26 10.54 14.41
C GLN A 53 2.78 10.79 14.22
N ARG A 54 3.21 11.11 12.99
CA ARG A 54 4.54 11.65 12.68
C ARG A 54 4.40 13.00 11.96
N GLY A 55 4.53 14.06 12.75
CA GLY A 55 4.83 15.43 12.33
C GLY A 55 6.04 15.50 11.35
N PRO A 56 6.30 16.65 10.70
CA PRO A 56 7.37 16.82 9.70
C PRO A 56 8.80 16.79 10.24
N ASN A 57 9.08 15.91 11.21
CA ASN A 57 10.34 15.80 11.91
C ASN A 57 11.16 14.64 11.31
N GLU A 58 12.47 14.70 11.53
CA GLU A 58 13.51 14.23 10.61
C GLU A 58 13.56 12.72 10.33
N ASN A 59 12.91 11.89 11.15
CA ASN A 59 13.08 10.43 11.15
C ASN A 59 11.87 9.64 10.62
N SER A 60 10.85 10.29 10.06
CA SER A 60 9.67 9.57 9.50
C SER A 60 9.02 10.23 8.28
N ARG A 61 9.30 11.49 7.95
CA ARG A 61 8.82 12.11 6.70
C ARG A 61 9.83 12.11 5.55
N LYS A 62 11.04 11.63 5.81
CA LYS A 62 12.13 11.58 4.84
C LYS A 62 12.34 10.21 4.22
N HIS A 63 11.64 9.16 4.68
CA HIS A 63 11.91 7.83 4.14
C HIS A 63 11.42 7.75 2.70
N PRO A 64 12.35 7.68 1.74
CA PRO A 64 11.98 7.48 0.36
C PRO A 64 11.31 6.12 0.20
N LEU A 65 10.58 5.94 -0.89
CA LEU A 65 9.95 4.69 -1.23
C LEU A 65 10.98 3.56 -1.30
N HIS A 66 12.21 3.83 -1.74
CA HIS A 66 13.25 2.79 -1.78
C HIS A 66 13.59 2.20 -0.39
N ASP A 67 13.25 2.91 0.70
CA ASP A 67 13.38 2.43 2.08
C ASP A 67 12.07 1.82 2.64
N ALA A 68 11.10 1.47 1.78
CA ALA A 68 9.81 0.89 2.20
C ALA A 68 9.93 -0.34 3.10
N SER A 69 11.05 -1.08 3.01
CA SER A 69 11.37 -2.21 3.91
C SER A 69 11.56 -1.79 5.38
N ARG A 70 11.85 -0.52 5.66
CA ARG A 70 12.06 0.05 7.00
C ARG A 70 10.86 0.84 7.51
N TRP A 71 9.84 1.07 6.68
CA TRP A 71 8.64 1.80 7.07
C TRP A 71 7.91 1.05 8.19
N LYS A 72 7.48 1.80 9.22
CA LYS A 72 6.64 1.28 10.30
C LYS A 72 5.19 1.19 9.84
N ALA A 73 4.36 0.49 10.62
CA ALA A 73 2.94 0.35 10.34
C ALA A 73 2.20 1.68 10.15
N THR A 74 2.57 2.74 10.88
CA THR A 74 1.95 4.06 10.75
C THR A 74 2.21 4.71 9.38
N GLU A 75 3.42 4.56 8.84
CA GLU A 75 3.79 5.02 7.49
C GLU A 75 3.06 4.19 6.42
N LEU A 76 3.01 2.88 6.62
CA LEU A 76 2.28 1.96 5.74
C LEU A 76 0.77 2.25 5.72
N ARG A 77 0.18 2.55 6.88
CA ARG A 77 -1.24 2.94 7.00
C ARG A 77 -1.50 4.26 6.28
N GLN A 78 -0.64 5.25 6.45
CA GLN A 78 -0.77 6.53 5.77
C GLN A 78 -0.69 6.36 4.23
N CYS A 79 0.25 5.54 3.77
CA CYS A 79 0.37 5.17 2.36
C CYS A 79 -0.89 4.47 1.85
N LEU A 80 -1.33 3.40 2.52
CA LEU A 80 -2.49 2.63 2.10
C LEU A 80 -3.78 3.45 2.08
N LEU A 81 -4.03 4.27 3.10
CA LEU A 81 -5.31 4.95 3.25
C LEU A 81 -5.36 6.31 2.57
N TYR A 82 -4.23 7.01 2.40
CA TYR A 82 -4.25 8.42 1.99
C TYR A 82 -3.30 8.73 0.82
N THR A 83 -1.99 8.57 1.00
CA THR A 83 -1.02 9.11 0.03
C THR A 83 -0.79 8.19 -1.17
N GLY A 84 -0.90 6.88 -0.99
CA GLY A 84 -0.63 5.84 -1.99
C GLY A 84 -1.41 6.03 -3.27
N MET A 85 -2.73 6.27 -3.16
CA MET A 85 -3.60 6.48 -4.31
C MET A 85 -3.12 7.62 -5.21
N VAL A 86 -2.57 8.68 -4.63
CA VAL A 86 -2.08 9.85 -5.38
C VAL A 86 -0.68 9.62 -5.92
N VAL A 87 0.24 9.07 -5.12
CA VAL A 87 1.64 8.95 -5.51
C VAL A 87 1.86 7.90 -6.59
N PHE A 88 1.13 6.78 -6.53
CA PHE A 88 1.28 5.67 -7.47
C PHE A 88 0.47 5.85 -8.77
N HIS A 89 -0.47 6.82 -8.79
CA HIS A 89 -1.25 7.12 -9.98
C HIS A 89 -0.35 7.57 -11.14
N ASN A 90 -0.59 6.99 -12.33
CA ASN A 90 0.20 7.18 -13.55
C ASN A 90 1.70 6.80 -13.42
N ILE A 91 2.06 5.98 -12.42
CA ILE A 91 3.41 5.41 -12.29
C ILE A 91 3.36 3.88 -12.33
N LEU A 92 2.46 3.27 -11.57
CA LEU A 92 2.23 1.83 -11.65
C LEU A 92 1.45 1.49 -12.93
N GLU A 93 1.71 0.29 -13.47
CA GLU A 93 0.87 -0.25 -14.54
C GLU A 93 -0.59 -0.31 -14.08
N LYS A 94 -1.53 -0.01 -14.99
CA LYS A 94 -2.96 0.11 -14.69
C LYS A 94 -3.52 -1.08 -13.90
N LYS A 95 -3.12 -2.31 -14.26
CA LYS A 95 -3.55 -3.54 -13.56
C LYS A 95 -3.09 -3.57 -12.10
N VAL A 96 -1.81 -3.26 -11.87
CA VAL A 96 -1.18 -3.23 -10.53
C VAL A 96 -1.77 -2.10 -9.69
N TYR A 97 -1.94 -0.91 -10.28
CA TYR A 97 -2.55 0.23 -9.63
C TYR A 97 -3.98 -0.08 -9.19
N ASN A 98 -4.82 -0.60 -10.08
CA ASN A 98 -6.20 -0.95 -9.76
C ASN A 98 -6.28 -2.00 -8.64
N HIS A 99 -5.39 -3.00 -8.67
CA HIS A 99 -5.29 -3.99 -7.60
C HIS A 99 -4.93 -3.37 -6.25
N PHE A 100 -4.00 -2.41 -6.22
CA PHE A 100 -3.71 -1.64 -5.02
C PHE A 100 -4.91 -0.80 -4.55
N ILE A 101 -5.64 -0.15 -5.47
CA ILE A 101 -6.83 0.64 -5.13
C ILE A 101 -7.94 -0.22 -4.52
N VAL A 102 -8.14 -1.45 -4.99
CA VAL A 102 -9.09 -2.39 -4.37
C VAL A 102 -8.78 -2.57 -2.88
N LEU A 103 -7.49 -2.76 -2.53
CA LEU A 103 -7.07 -2.87 -1.14
C LEU A 103 -7.31 -1.56 -0.38
N CYS A 104 -6.96 -0.41 -0.96
CA CYS A 104 -7.18 0.90 -0.34
C CYS A 104 -8.66 1.11 0.03
N VAL A 105 -9.57 0.80 -0.90
CA VAL A 105 -11.02 0.99 -0.72
C VAL A 105 -11.56 0.01 0.32
N ALA A 106 -11.22 -1.28 0.19
CA ALA A 106 -11.69 -2.30 1.14
C ALA A 106 -11.28 -1.96 2.57
N ILE A 107 -10.01 -1.60 2.77
CA ILE A 107 -9.48 -1.29 4.10
C ILE A 107 -10.02 0.04 4.62
N ARG A 108 -10.28 1.04 3.76
CA ARG A 108 -10.93 2.29 4.16
C ARG A 108 -12.34 2.07 4.68
N ILE A 109 -13.14 1.28 3.97
CA ILE A 109 -14.49 0.92 4.41
C ILE A 109 -14.43 0.21 5.77
N MET A 110 -13.57 -0.80 5.90
CA MET A 110 -13.39 -1.56 7.14
C MET A 110 -12.82 -0.74 8.31
N SER A 111 -12.21 0.41 8.03
CA SER A 111 -11.66 1.33 9.05
C SER A 111 -12.60 2.49 9.39
N THR A 112 -13.81 2.52 8.81
CA THR A 112 -14.78 3.59 9.03
C THR A 112 -15.79 3.16 10.09
N ASP A 113 -15.96 3.96 11.14
CA ASP A 113 -16.92 3.70 12.19
C ASP A 113 -18.37 3.89 11.70
N ASN A 114 -19.33 3.19 12.30
CA ASN A 114 -20.76 3.28 11.98
C ASN A 114 -21.12 3.01 10.50
N ILE A 115 -20.35 2.15 9.83
CA ILE A 115 -20.60 1.75 8.44
C ILE A 115 -21.76 0.73 8.34
N SER A 116 -22.56 0.79 7.27
CA SER A 116 -23.64 -0.17 7.05
C SER A 116 -23.12 -1.58 6.75
N GLU A 117 -23.93 -2.59 7.06
CA GLU A 117 -23.61 -3.99 6.77
C GLU A 117 -23.39 -4.25 5.27
N GLU A 118 -24.12 -3.53 4.40
CA GLU A 118 -23.94 -3.59 2.95
C GLU A 118 -22.51 -3.22 2.53
N TYR A 119 -21.97 -2.13 3.09
CA TYR A 119 -20.60 -1.71 2.81
C TYR A 119 -19.58 -2.70 3.37
N ILE A 120 -19.84 -3.32 4.53
CA ILE A 120 -18.98 -4.39 5.07
C ILE A 120 -18.96 -5.58 4.11
N LEU A 121 -20.12 -6.00 3.61
CA LEU A 121 -20.21 -7.08 2.63
C LEU A 121 -19.49 -6.72 1.33
N PHE A 122 -19.61 -5.48 0.88
CA PHE A 122 -18.88 -4.99 -0.28
C PHE A 122 -17.36 -5.01 -0.07
N ALA A 123 -16.86 -4.55 1.08
CA ALA A 123 -15.45 -4.62 1.43
C ALA A 123 -14.92 -6.05 1.45
N LYS A 124 -15.70 -7.01 1.99
CA LYS A 124 -15.36 -8.44 1.94
C LYS A 124 -15.24 -8.95 0.50
N LYS A 125 -16.16 -8.58 -0.39
CA LYS A 125 -16.08 -8.93 -1.82
C LYS A 125 -14.82 -8.35 -2.48
N LEU A 126 -14.44 -7.11 -2.13
CA LEU A 126 -13.20 -6.50 -2.62
C LEU A 126 -11.95 -7.24 -2.14
N LEU A 127 -11.90 -7.69 -0.89
CA LEU A 127 -10.78 -8.48 -0.36
C LEU A 127 -10.68 -9.84 -1.07
N ILE A 128 -11.80 -10.54 -1.25
CA ILE A 128 -11.84 -11.80 -2.02
C ILE A 128 -11.32 -11.60 -3.44
N TYR A 129 -11.74 -10.51 -4.10
CA TYR A 129 -11.24 -10.15 -5.44
C TYR A 129 -9.75 -9.82 -5.42
N PHE A 130 -9.26 -9.08 -4.41
CA PHE A 130 -7.84 -8.80 -4.27
C PHE A 130 -7.02 -10.09 -4.16
N VAL A 131 -7.46 -11.03 -3.31
CA VAL A 131 -6.77 -12.31 -3.09
C VAL A 131 -6.75 -13.16 -4.36
N SER A 132 -7.88 -13.25 -5.07
CA SER A 132 -7.98 -14.05 -6.30
C SER A 132 -7.08 -13.52 -7.43
N GLN A 133 -6.89 -12.21 -7.51
CA GLN A 133 -6.02 -11.56 -8.51
C GLN A 133 -4.55 -11.51 -8.09
N PHE A 134 -4.24 -11.73 -6.81
CA PHE A 134 -2.88 -11.57 -6.29
C PHE A 134 -1.89 -12.53 -6.97
N ALA A 135 -2.25 -13.82 -7.07
CA ALA A 135 -1.38 -14.83 -7.65
C ALA A 135 -1.09 -14.57 -9.14
N GLU A 136 -2.03 -13.98 -9.86
CA GLU A 136 -1.86 -13.62 -11.27
C GLU A 136 -0.91 -12.43 -11.46
N ILE A 137 -0.99 -11.42 -10.58
CA ILE A 137 -0.19 -10.19 -10.69
C ILE A 137 1.23 -10.38 -10.13
N TYR A 138 1.33 -11.06 -8.98
CA TYR A 138 2.58 -11.19 -8.22
C TYR A 138 3.16 -12.61 -8.21
N GLY A 139 2.47 -13.60 -8.75
CA GLY A 139 2.94 -14.99 -8.78
C GLY A 139 2.52 -15.81 -7.55
N ASN A 140 2.21 -17.08 -7.79
CA ASN A 140 1.69 -18.01 -6.78
C ASN A 140 2.69 -18.27 -5.64
N THR A 141 3.99 -18.22 -5.93
CA THR A 141 5.06 -18.40 -4.94
C THR A 141 5.05 -17.36 -3.82
N PHE A 142 4.38 -16.23 -4.03
CA PHE A 142 4.28 -15.14 -3.07
C PHE A 142 2.94 -15.08 -2.33
N MET A 143 2.07 -16.09 -2.50
CA MET A 143 0.86 -16.26 -1.69
C MET A 143 1.24 -16.68 -0.25
N SER A 144 1.50 -15.70 0.62
CA SER A 144 1.77 -15.94 2.04
C SER A 144 0.48 -16.16 2.83
N HIS A 145 0.60 -16.74 4.03
CA HIS A 145 -0.52 -16.90 4.96
C HIS A 145 -1.36 -15.62 5.14
N ASN A 146 -0.72 -14.46 5.31
CA ASN A 146 -1.38 -13.16 5.43
C ASN A 146 -2.29 -12.78 4.23
N ILE A 147 -2.02 -13.31 3.04
CA ILE A 147 -2.85 -13.07 1.85
C ILE A 147 -4.05 -14.02 1.86
N HIS A 148 -3.88 -15.25 2.35
CA HIS A 148 -4.96 -16.23 2.41
C HIS A 148 -6.01 -15.92 3.49
N ILE A 149 -5.59 -15.32 4.60
CA ILE A 149 -6.49 -15.02 5.74
C ILE A 149 -7.12 -13.62 5.67
N MET A 150 -6.83 -12.87 4.60
CA MET A 150 -7.35 -11.52 4.38
C MET A 150 -8.79 -11.56 3.84
#